data_AF-A0A7K0ENL2-F1
#
_entry.id   AF-A0A7K0ENL2-F1
#
_cell.length_a   1.000
_cell.length_b   1.000
_cell.length_c   1.000
_cell.angle_alpha   90.00
_cell.angle_beta   90.00
_cell.angle_gamma   90.00
#
_symmetry.space_group_name_H-M   'P 1'
#
loop_
_entity.id
_entity.type
_entity.pdbx_description
1 polymer ?
#
loop_
_entity_poly.entity_id
_entity_poly.type
_entity_poly.pdbx_seq_one_letter_code
_entity_poly.pdbx_strand_id
1 'polypeptide(L)' 'MAAEKKAFVLRINPETLKELERWAQEEFRSVNGQVEFILHEALKKRKKGATPEEKTE' A
#
# COMPACT_ATOMS: atom_id res chain seq x y z
N MET A 1 -3.08 20.12 -7.91
CA MET A 1 -4.19 19.32 -8.48
C MET A 1 -4.20 17.99 -7.75
N ALA A 2 -5.32 17.55 -7.19
CA ALA A 2 -5.39 16.27 -6.49
C ALA A 2 -5.02 15.14 -7.48
N ALA A 3 -4.12 14.25 -7.09
CA ALA A 3 -3.75 13.10 -7.91
C ALA A 3 -5.01 12.30 -8.25
N GLU A 4 -5.22 12.01 -9.53
CA GLU A 4 -6.40 11.29 -10.01
C GLU A 4 -6.37 9.87 -9.43
N LYS A 5 -7.33 9.54 -8.55
CA LYS A 5 -7.45 8.20 -7.95
C LYS A 5 -8.37 7.35 -8.81
N LYS A 6 -7.84 6.25 -9.34
CA LYS A 6 -8.62 5.27 -10.11
C LYS A 6 -9.14 4.18 -9.20
N ALA A 7 -10.45 3.98 -9.18
CA ALA A 7 -11.06 2.84 -8.49
C ALA A 7 -10.69 1.53 -9.21
N PHE A 8 -10.36 0.50 -8.43
CA PHE A 8 -10.12 -0.85 -8.93
C PHE A 8 -10.75 -1.88 -8.00
N VAL A 9 -11.17 -3.02 -8.56
CA VAL A 9 -11.74 -4.11 -7.77
C VAL A 9 -10.60 -4.99 -7.26
N LEU A 10 -10.47 -5.11 -5.95
CA LEU A 10 -9.52 -6.00 -5.29
C LEU A 10 -10.23 -7.29 -4.86
N ARG A 11 -9.71 -8.44 -5.28
CA ARG A 11 -10.11 -9.74 -4.73
C ARG A 11 -9.21 -10.03 -3.53
N ILE A 12 -9.80 -10.13 -2.34
CA ILE A 12 -9.08 -10.34 -1.08
C ILE A 12 -9.77 -11.45 -0.27
N ASN A 13 -9.00 -12.21 0.49
CA ASN A 13 -9.56 -13.16 1.44
C ASN A 13 -10.32 -12.41 2.55
N PRO A 14 -11.52 -12.86 2.96
CA PRO A 14 -12.33 -12.17 3.97
C PRO A 14 -11.62 -12.03 5.33
N GLU A 15 -10.80 -13.00 5.74
CA GLU A 15 -10.07 -12.92 7.00
C GLU A 15 -8.99 -11.84 6.95
N THR A 16 -8.28 -11.72 5.82
CA THR A 16 -7.32 -10.64 5.60
C THR A 16 -8.00 -9.27 5.59
N LEU A 17 -9.22 -9.17 5.05
CA LEU A 17 -9.97 -7.92 5.10
C LEU A 17 -10.35 -7.52 6.54
N LYS A 18 -10.79 -8.48 7.37
CA LYS A 18 -11.10 -8.20 8.79
C LYS A 18 -9.88 -7.72 9.57
N GLU A 19 -8.73 -8.36 9.36
CA GLU A 19 -7.46 -7.94 9.99
C GLU A 19 -7.10 -6.51 9.56
N LEU A 20 -7.29 -6.20 8.27
CA LEU A 20 -7.02 -4.87 7.73
C LEU A 20 -7.98 -3.80 8.27
N GLU A 21 -9.27 -4.13 8.40
CA GLU A 21 -10.28 -3.25 9.00
C GLU A 21 -9.94 -2.91 10.45
N ARG A 22 -9.57 -3.93 11.24
CA ARG A 22 -9.13 -3.74 12.62
C ARG A 22 -7.89 -2.85 12.69
N TRP A 23 -6.89 -3.11 11.86
CA TRP A 23 -5.67 -2.29 11.83
C TRP A 23 -5.97 -0.83 11.43
N ALA A 24 -6.85 -0.63 10.45
CA ALA A 24 -7.28 0.71 10.05
C ALA A 24 -7.98 1.44 11.20
N GLN A 25 -8.84 0.76 11.97
CA GLN A 25 -9.50 1.31 13.16
C GLN A 25 -8.50 1.70 14.25
N GLU A 26 -7.53 0.84 14.54
CA GLU A 26 -6.47 1.09 15.54
C GLU A 26 -5.64 2.34 15.20
N GLU A 27 -5.46 2.65 13.91
CA GLU A 27 -4.73 3.83 13.45
C GLU A 27 -5.63 5.03 13.06
N PHE A 28 -6.93 4.96 13.37
CA PHE A 28 -7.95 5.98 13.04
C PHE A 28 -7.98 6.34 11.54
N ARG A 29 -7.87 5.34 10.67
CA ARG A 29 -7.95 5.47 9.20
C ARG A 29 -9.14 4.73 8.62
N SER A 30 -9.51 5.11 7.40
CA SER A 30 -10.39 4.28 6.58
C SER A 30 -9.63 3.08 6.03
N VAL A 31 -10.34 1.99 5.72
CA VAL A 31 -9.76 0.79 5.10
C VAL A 31 -9.02 1.15 3.80
N ASN A 32 -9.62 1.99 2.95
CA ASN A 32 -8.97 2.45 1.71
C ASN A 32 -7.70 3.26 1.99
N GLY A 33 -7.70 4.13 3.00
CA GLY A 33 -6.51 4.86 3.41
C GLY A 33 -5.40 3.94 3.94
N GLN A 34 -5.78 2.89 4.66
CA GLN A 34 -4.85 1.88 5.15
C GLN A 34 -4.23 1.07 3.99
N VAL A 35 -5.04 0.65 3.01
CA VAL A 35 -4.55 -0.01 1.78
C VAL A 35 -3.56 0.90 1.05
N GLU A 36 -3.91 2.18 0.85
CA GLU A 36 -3.05 3.15 0.17
C GLU A 36 -1.70 3.32 0.87
N PHE A 37 -1.72 3.43 2.21
CA PHE A 37 -0.51 3.53 3.02
C PHE A 37 0.40 2.29 2.88
N ILE A 38 -0.17 1.09 3.03
CA ILE A 38 0.58 -0.17 2.93
C ILE A 38 1.20 -0.32 1.53
N LEU A 39 0.43 -0.05 0.48
CA LEU A 39 0.91 -0.14 -0.90
C LEU A 39 2.03 0.88 -1.16
N HIS A 40 1.88 2.11 -0.66
CA HIS A 40 2.91 3.13 -0.79
C HIS A 40 4.21 2.71 -0.09
N GLU A 41 4.13 2.24 1.14
CA GLU A 41 5.31 1.78 1.89
C GLU A 41 5.94 0.54 1.26
N ALA A 42 5.14 -0.42 0.77
CA ALA A 42 5.64 -1.59 0.06
C ALA A 42 6.39 -1.22 -1.23
N LEU A 43 5.84 -0.30 -2.03
CA LEU A 43 6.49 0.19 -3.26
C LEU A 43 7.77 0.97 -2.95
N LYS A 44 7.76 1.80 -1.91
CA LYS A 44 8.93 2.55 -1.44
C LYS A 44 10.03 1.61 -0.96
N LYS A 45 9.69 0.58 -0.17
CA LYS A 45 10.64 -0.46 0.28
C LYS A 45 11.20 -1.25 -0.90
N ARG A 46 10.37 -1.66 -1.84
CA ARG A 46 10.81 -2.34 -3.08
C ARG A 46 11.82 -1.49 -3.86
N LYS A 47 11.53 -0.21 -4.06
CA LYS A 47 12.45 0.72 -4.76
C LYS A 47 13.78 0.89 -4.02
N LYS A 48 13.75 0.97 -2.69
CA LYS A 48 14.96 1.09 -1.85
C LYS A 48 15.78 -0.21 -1.80
N GLY A 49 15.13 -1.37 -1.88
CA GLY A 49 15.79 -2.67 -1.95
C GLY A 49 16.27 -3.08 -3.35
N ALA A 50 15.95 -2.29 -4.39
CA ALA A 50 16.34 -2.52 -5.78
C ALA A 50 17.61 -1.74 -6.20
N THR A 51 18.47 -1.37 -5.24
CA THR A 51 19.84 -0.91 -5.49
C THR A 51 20.78 -1.78 -4.66
N PRO A 52 21.79 -2.42 -5.27
CA PRO A 52 22.87 -1.70 -5.97
C PRO A 52 23.20 -2.18 -7.41
N GLU A 53 23.86 -1.30 -8.16
CA GLU A 53 24.59 -1.48 -9.44
C GLU A 53 23.83 -1.57 -10.78
N GLU A 54 23.66 -0.41 -11.43
CA GLU A 54 24.13 -0.22 -12.82
C GLU A 54 24.38 1.28 -13.07
N LYS A 55 25.51 1.75 -12.56
CA LYS A 55 26.32 2.80 -13.19
C LYS A 55 27.77 2.34 -13.10
N THR A 56 28.10 1.37 -13.94
CA THR A 56 29.47 1.13 -14.37
C THR A 56 29.54 1.65 -15.80
N GLU A 57 30.46 2.61 -16.00
CA GLU A 57 30.81 3.35 -17.23
C GLU A 57 29.81 4.37 -17.80
#